data_AF-A0A962QEN9-F1
#
_entry.id   AF-A0A962QEN9-F1
#
_cell.length_a   1.000
_cell.length_b   1.000
_cell.length_c   1.000
_cell.angle_alpha   90.00
_cell.angle_beta   90.00
_cell.angle_gamma   90.00
#
_symmetry.space_group_name_H-M   'P 1'
#
loop_
_entity.id
_entity.type
_entity.pdbx_description
1 polymer ?
#
loop_
_entity_poly.entity_id
_entity_poly.type
_entity_poly.pdbx_seq_one_letter_code
_entity_poly.pdbx_strand_id
1 'polypeptide(L)' 'MEIEYDSNKAASNLAKHDISFAEAETVLFDSNALGFEDYDSEEEPRWVLLGMSSQGRLLIVVYTLRGE' A
#
# COMPACT_ATOMS: atom_id res chain seq x y z
N MET A 1 -3.43 -12.33 -6.93
CA MET A 1 -2.44 -11.36 -6.42
C MET A 1 -2.04 -11.84 -5.04
N GLU A 2 -0.77 -12.19 -4.87
CA GLU A 2 -0.20 -12.47 -3.55
C GLU A 2 0.34 -11.17 -2.98
N ILE A 3 0.10 -10.91 -1.69
CA ILE A 3 0.48 -9.67 -1.01
C ILE A 3 1.37 -10.07 0.15
N GLU A 4 2.58 -9.52 0.17
CA GLU A 4 3.56 -9.79 1.20
C GLU A 4 4.06 -8.50 1.84
N TYR A 5 4.43 -8.59 3.11
CA TYR A 5 5.05 -7.50 3.85
C TYR A 5 5.86 -8.02 5.03
N ASP A 6 6.96 -7.32 5.34
CA ASP A 6 7.75 -7.60 6.53
C ASP A 6 6.96 -7.28 7.81
N SER A 7 7.03 -8.19 8.79
CA SER A 7 6.26 -8.08 10.04
C SER A 7 6.73 -6.91 10.92
N ASN A 8 8.02 -6.56 10.91
CA ASN A 8 8.52 -5.41 11.66
C ASN A 8 8.05 -4.09 11.03
N LYS A 9 8.03 -4.03 9.69
CA LYS A 9 7.48 -2.89 8.96
C LYS A 9 5.98 -2.74 9.21
N ALA A 10 5.22 -3.83 9.19
CA ALA A 10 3.79 -3.82 9.49
C ALA A 10 3.50 -3.30 10.90
N ALA A 11 4.25 -3.77 11.91
CA ALA A 11 4.15 -3.30 13.28
C ALA A 11 4.51 -1.81 13.41
N SER A 12 5.59 -1.38 12.75
CA SER A 12 5.99 0.04 12.73
C SER A 12 4.94 0.92 12.04
N ASN A 13 4.32 0.44 10.96
CA ASN A 13 3.28 1.18 10.24
C ASN A 13 2.04 1.39 11.11
N LEU A 14 1.58 0.32 11.78
CA LEU A 14 0.46 0.40 12.70
C LEU A 14 0.74 1.40 13.82
N ALA A 15 1.92 1.34 14.43
CA ALA A 15 2.30 2.26 15.50
C ALA A 15 2.39 3.73 15.06
N LYS A 16 2.80 3.99 13.80
CA LYS A 16 2.99 5.35 13.27
C LYS A 16 1.71 5.96 12.70
N HIS A 17 0.87 5.15 12.07
CA HIS A 17 -0.22 5.62 11.22
C HIS A 17 -1.60 5.15 11.70
N ASP A 18 -1.68 4.25 12.67
CA ASP A 18 -2.93 3.59 13.09
C ASP A 18 -3.65 2.84 11.96
N ILE A 19 -2.87 2.42 10.96
CA ILE A 19 -3.31 1.64 9.81
C ILE A 19 -2.52 0.34 9.76
N SER A 20 -3.23 -0.80 9.81
CA SER A 20 -2.62 -2.11 9.60
C SER A 20 -2.45 -2.39 8.12
N PHE A 21 -1.46 -3.21 7.75
CA PHE A 21 -1.30 -3.62 6.36
C PHE A 21 -2.44 -4.50 5.84
N ALA A 22 -3.08 -5.29 6.71
CA ALA A 22 -4.30 -6.04 6.38
C ALA A 22 -5.49 -5.13 5.99
N GLU A 23 -5.50 -3.87 6.44
CA GLU A 23 -6.45 -2.90 5.92
C GLU A 23 -5.90 -2.20 4.67
N ALA A 24 -4.64 -1.74 4.70
CA ALA A 24 -4.05 -1.02 3.58
C ALA A 24 -4.12 -1.83 2.28
N GLU A 25 -3.94 -3.15 2.35
CA GLU A 25 -4.04 -4.03 1.19
C GLU A 25 -5.43 -4.03 0.53
N THR A 26 -6.49 -3.71 1.28
CA THR A 26 -7.84 -3.64 0.72
C THR A 26 -7.99 -2.53 -0.31
N VAL A 27 -7.15 -1.50 -0.25
CA VAL A 27 -7.11 -0.39 -1.22
C VAL A 27 -6.66 -0.88 -2.60
N LEU A 28 -5.84 -1.95 -2.67
CA LEU A 28 -5.43 -2.56 -3.94
C LEU A 28 -6.61 -3.15 -4.73
N PHE A 29 -7.76 -3.36 -4.07
CA PHE A 29 -8.98 -3.88 -4.66
C PHE A 29 -10.05 -2.80 -4.89
N ASP A 30 -9.76 -1.52 -4.61
CA ASP A 30 -10.68 -0.43 -4.92
C ASP A 30 -10.65 -0.11 -6.43
N SER A 31 -11.77 -0.39 -7.09
CA SER A 31 -11.95 -0.14 -8.53
C SER A 31 -11.83 1.32 -8.94
N ASN A 32 -11.94 2.26 -8.01
CA ASN A 32 -11.83 3.70 -8.26
C ASN A 32 -10.50 4.29 -7.79
N ALA A 33 -9.56 3.46 -7.33
CA ALA A 33 -8.28 3.94 -6.85
C ALA A 33 -7.44 4.57 -7.97
N LEU A 34 -6.67 5.60 -7.61
CA LEU A 34 -5.76 6.31 -8.50
C LEU A 34 -4.33 5.88 -8.20
N GLY A 35 -3.71 5.17 -9.15
CA GLY A 35 -2.34 4.68 -9.04
C GLY A 35 -1.37 5.47 -9.94
N PHE A 36 -0.18 5.75 -9.43
CA PHE A 36 0.93 6.29 -10.23
C PHE A 36 2.27 5.71 -9.77
N GLU A 37 3.21 5.65 -10.70
CA GLU A 37 4.59 5.24 -10.44
C GLU A 37 5.33 6.37 -9.72
N ASP A 38 6.10 6.02 -8.70
CA ASP A 38 6.99 6.94 -7.97
C ASP A 38 8.37 6.95 -8.65
N TYR A 39 8.55 7.90 -9.56
CA TYR A 39 9.78 8.06 -10.35
C TYR A 39 11.00 8.52 -9.54
N ASP A 40 10.81 8.98 -8.30
CA ASP A 40 11.91 9.43 -7.43
C ASP A 40 12.55 8.26 -6.66
N SER A 41 12.01 7.05 -6.75
CA SER A 41 12.56 5.86 -6.11
C SER A 41 13.72 5.26 -6.91
N GLU A 42 14.96 5.53 -6.48
CA GLU A 42 16.18 5.10 -7.19
C GLU A 42 16.58 3.62 -6.93
N GLU A 43 16.14 3.02 -5.82
CA GLU A 43 16.56 1.67 -5.41
C GLU A 43 15.62 0.55 -5.89
N GLU A 44 14.31 0.79 -5.90
CA GLU A 44 13.28 -0.19 -6.25
C GLU A 44 12.08 0.53 -6.88
N PRO A 45 11.46 0.02 -7.97
CA PRO A 45 10.27 0.62 -8.55
C PRO A 45 9.11 0.64 -7.54
N ARG A 46 8.61 1.83 -7.22
CA ARG A 46 7.52 2.01 -6.27
C ARG A 46 6.28 2.53 -6.96
N TRP A 47 5.13 2.12 -6.44
CA TRP A 47 3.82 2.57 -6.85
C TRP A 47 3.12 3.22 -5.68
N VAL A 48 2.45 4.33 -5.94
CA VAL A 48 1.61 5.03 -4.98
C VAL A 48 0.17 4.88 -5.42
N LEU A 49 -0.69 4.48 -4.49
CA LEU A 49 -2.12 4.30 -4.71
C LEU A 49 -2.91 5.15 -3.73
N LEU A 50 -3.81 5.98 -4.26
CA LEU A 50 -4.83 6.69 -3.48
C LEU A 50 -6.17 5.98 -3.67
N GLY A 51 -6.76 5.46 -2.61
CA GLY A 51 -8.05 4.78 -2.70
C GLY A 51 -8.72 4.55 -1.35
N MET A 52 -9.91 3.96 -1.38
CA MET A 52 -10.71 3.68 -0.20
C MET A 52 -10.41 2.30 0.39
N SER A 53 -10.14 2.25 1.69
CA SER A 53 -10.03 0.99 2.42
C SER A 53 -11.42 0.37 2.68
N SER A 54 -11.45 -0.92 2.99
CA SER A 54 -12.66 -1.64 3.40
C SER A 54 -13.34 -1.06 4.65
N GLN A 55 -12.60 -0.28 5.46
CA GLN A 55 -13.13 0.43 6.63
C GLN A 55 -13.68 1.83 6.28
N GLY A 56 -13.72 2.20 5.00
CA GLY A 56 -14.23 3.50 4.56
C GLY A 56 -13.26 4.66 4.81
N ARG A 57 -11.96 4.39 4.87
CA ARG A 57 -10.92 5.44 4.99
C ARG A 57 -10.25 5.68 3.65
N LEU A 58 -10.02 6.94 3.30
CA LEU A 58 -9.19 7.31 2.16
C LEU A 58 -7.71 7.19 2.56
N LEU A 59 -6.95 6.32 1.89
CA LEU A 59 -5.57 6.01 2.23
C LEU A 59 -4.63 6.25 1.04
N ILE A 60 -3.38 6.60 1.35
CA ILE A 60 -2.25 6.50 0.43
C ILE A 60 -1.48 5.23 0.78
N VAL A 61 -1.36 4.32 -0.17
CA VAL A 61 -0.62 3.05 -0.03
C VAL A 61 0.56 3.06 -0.98
N VAL A 62 1.75 2.80 -0.46
CA VAL A 62 2.98 2.67 -1.25
C VAL A 62 3.38 1.20 -1.29
N TYR A 63 3.59 0.65 -2.48
CA TYR A 63 3.90 -0.76 -2.67
C TYR A 63 4.87 -0.97 -3.84
N THR A 64 5.49 -2.15 -3.86
CA THR A 64 6.35 -2.62 -4.95
C THR A 64 5.65 -3.81 -5.62
N LEU A 65 5.65 -3.86 -6.95
CA LEU A 65 5.25 -5.04 -7.70
C LEU A 65 6.43 -6.03 -7.78
N ARG A 66 6.19 -7.29 -7.39
CA ARG A 66 7.20 -8.36 -7.44
C ARG A 66 6.71 -9.49 -8.36
N GLY A 67 7.55 -9.90 -9.30
CA GLY A 67 7.21 -10.87 -10.35
C GLY A 67 6.52 -10.25 -11.57
N GLU A 68 6.41 -11.02 -12.66
CA GLU A 68 5.45 -10.76 -13.75
C GLU A 68 4.09 -11.39 -13.43
#